data_AF-A0A183IPY5-F1
#
_entry.id   AF-A0A183IPY5-F1
#
_cell.length_a   1.000
_cell.length_b   1.000
_cell.length_c   1.000
_cell.angle_alpha   90.00
_cell.angle_beta   90.00
_cell.angle_gamma   90.00
#
_symmetry.space_group_name_H-M   'P 1'
#
loop_
_entity.id
_entity.type
_entity.pdbx_description
1 polymer ?
#
loop_
_entity_poly.entity_id
_entity_poly.type
_entity_poly.pdbx_seq_one_letter_code
_entity_poly.pdbx_strand_id
1 'polypeptide(L)'
;MNILPKKRWHVRTKDNVARVKRDEAAAREEEKQKVQRATLAEQEARIKLLREKAQLNRKSQGIDVEVAEPEPEDEVSAHINFFADVEKEKQTFGANKDYEKDQKLKKEEEERKIGLLKFLGEGSSEFMKEVPWYQQPPKRFKISPAKELSAASMPPTKYGDKRLGTVQKQDRSETNIEKLRFERLKREKAESLKAELLLRQIHGIPLVKNDEHLDSQSKEKTYKQKYNSQFNPDLAKQNRT
;
A
#
# COMPACT_ATOMS: atom_id res chain seq x y z
N MET A 1 31.58 31.49 -19.11
CA MET A 1 32.28 30.26 -18.67
C MET A 1 31.94 29.97 -17.21
N ASN A 2 31.32 28.83 -16.87
CA ASN A 2 31.05 28.48 -15.47
C ASN A 2 32.29 27.81 -14.85
N ILE A 3 32.92 28.48 -13.88
CA ILE A 3 34.12 28.00 -13.19
C ILE A 3 33.81 27.28 -11.87
N LEU A 4 32.55 27.31 -11.43
CA LEU A 4 32.13 26.74 -10.14
C LEU A 4 32.40 25.23 -10.03
N PRO A 5 32.17 24.40 -11.07
CA PRO A 5 32.48 22.95 -11.03
C PRO A 5 33.94 22.62 -10.81
N LYS A 6 34.85 23.57 -11.08
CA LYS A 6 36.31 23.39 -10.89
C LYS A 6 36.77 23.77 -9.48
N LYS A 7 35.87 24.23 -8.61
CA LYS A 7 36.19 24.63 -7.24
C LYS A 7 35.87 23.51 -6.27
N ARG A 8 36.84 23.18 -5.42
CA ARG A 8 36.75 22.14 -4.37
C ARG A 8 35.62 22.35 -3.35
N TRP A 9 35.16 23.59 -3.17
CA TRP A 9 34.08 23.93 -2.23
C TRP A 9 32.68 23.87 -2.86
N HIS A 10 32.57 23.53 -4.15
CA HIS A 10 31.26 23.52 -4.79
C HIS A 10 30.39 22.39 -4.24
N VAL A 11 29.30 22.75 -3.57
CA VAL A 11 28.35 21.84 -2.90
C VAL A 11 27.84 20.70 -3.79
N ARG A 12 27.69 20.91 -5.11
CA ARG A 12 27.11 19.95 -6.05
C ARG A 12 28.13 18.99 -6.67
N THR A 13 29.42 19.12 -6.38
CA THR A 13 30.41 18.13 -6.85
C THR A 13 30.18 16.81 -6.14
N LYS A 14 30.37 15.71 -6.86
CA LYS A 14 30.13 14.34 -6.35
C LYS A 14 30.83 14.08 -5.01
N ASP A 15 32.06 14.54 -4.87
CA ASP A 15 32.88 14.32 -3.67
C ASP A 15 32.29 15.01 -2.43
N ASN A 16 31.83 16.25 -2.58
CA ASN A 16 31.20 17.01 -1.49
C ASN A 16 29.84 16.40 -1.11
N VAL A 17 29.04 16.00 -2.10
CA VAL A 17 27.78 15.29 -1.85
C VAL A 17 28.02 13.96 -1.13
N ALA A 18 29.06 13.21 -1.51
CA ALA A 18 29.43 11.96 -0.85
C ALA A 18 29.90 12.17 0.60
N ARG A 19 30.64 13.27 0.86
CA ARG A 19 31.04 13.65 2.21
C ARG A 19 29.82 13.97 3.09
N VAL A 20 28.91 14.81 2.61
CA VAL A 20 27.65 15.13 3.29
C VAL A 20 26.85 13.86 3.59
N LYS A 21 26.71 12.96 2.61
CA LYS A 21 26.02 11.67 2.81
C LYS A 21 26.67 10.78 3.87
N ARG A 22 28.01 10.75 3.95
CA ARG A 22 28.74 10.00 4.98
C ARG A 22 28.48 10.61 6.36
N ASP A 23 28.54 11.93 6.47
CA ASP A 23 28.31 12.65 7.72
C ASP A 23 26.85 12.48 8.19
N GLU A 24 25.88 12.58 7.28
CA GLU A 24 24.46 12.29 7.54
C GLU A 24 24.21 10.82 7.94
N ALA A 25 24.92 9.87 7.30
CA ALA A 25 24.82 8.46 7.64
C ALA A 25 25.39 8.18 9.04
N ALA A 26 26.56 8.74 9.37
CA ALA A 26 27.18 8.62 10.68
C ALA A 26 26.26 9.21 11.77
N ALA A 27 25.71 10.41 11.54
CA ALA A 27 24.75 11.03 12.46
C ALA A 27 23.52 10.13 12.70
N ARG A 28 22.98 9.55 11.63
CA ARG A 28 21.84 8.62 11.72
C ARG A 28 22.18 7.33 12.48
N GLU A 29 23.39 6.81 12.32
CA GLU A 29 23.86 5.62 13.05
C GLU A 29 24.02 5.91 14.54
N GLU A 30 24.61 7.05 14.90
CA GLU A 30 24.72 7.48 16.30
C GLU A 30 23.36 7.67 16.97
N GLU A 31 22.39 8.28 16.27
CA GLU A 31 21.01 8.40 16.76
C GLU A 31 20.37 7.03 16.98
N LYS A 32 20.53 6.10 16.03
CA LYS A 32 20.04 4.72 16.20
C LYS A 32 20.67 4.03 17.39
N GLN A 33 21.98 4.17 17.60
CA GLN A 33 22.67 3.59 18.75
C GLN A 33 22.15 4.18 20.07
N LYS A 34 21.92 5.49 20.14
CA LYS A 34 21.33 6.16 21.31
C LYS A 34 19.93 5.64 21.61
N VAL A 35 19.08 5.51 20.58
CA VAL A 35 17.74 4.95 20.71
C VAL A 35 17.81 3.50 21.18
N GLN A 36 18.65 2.66 20.55
CA GLN A 36 18.85 1.27 20.98
C GLN A 36 19.27 1.17 22.44
N ARG A 37 20.26 1.97 22.86
CA ARG A 37 20.71 2.02 24.26
C ARG A 37 19.59 2.44 25.21
N ALA A 38 18.79 3.44 24.84
CA ALA A 38 17.64 3.85 25.63
C ALA A 38 16.58 2.74 25.74
N THR A 39 16.28 2.05 24.64
CA THR A 39 15.32 0.94 24.65
C THR A 39 15.79 -0.24 25.49
N LEU A 40 17.09 -0.57 25.45
CA LEU A 40 17.67 -1.62 26.29
C LEU A 40 17.60 -1.23 27.76
N ALA A 41 17.98 0.01 28.11
CA ALA A 41 17.88 0.50 29.48
C ALA A 41 16.44 0.48 30.01
N GLU A 42 15.45 0.82 29.17
CA GLU A 42 14.03 0.72 29.53
C GLU A 42 13.59 -0.73 29.77
N GLN A 43 14.00 -1.66 28.88
CA GLN A 43 13.73 -3.09 29.05
C GLN A 43 14.34 -3.63 30.35
N GLU A 44 15.61 -3.31 30.61
CA GLU A 44 16.32 -3.72 31.84
C GLU A 44 15.67 -3.14 33.09
N ALA A 45 15.29 -1.86 33.08
CA ALA A 45 14.59 -1.22 34.20
C ALA A 45 13.23 -1.88 34.46
N ARG A 46 12.48 -2.19 33.39
CA ARG A 46 11.20 -2.90 33.50
C ARG A 46 11.39 -4.31 34.07
N ILE A 47 12.39 -5.05 33.59
CA ILE A 47 12.71 -6.39 34.10
C ILE A 47 13.08 -6.32 35.58
N LYS A 48 13.92 -5.36 35.97
CA LYS A 48 14.33 -5.16 37.36
C LYS A 48 13.12 -4.89 38.27
N LEU A 49 12.24 -3.97 37.86
CA LEU A 49 10.99 -3.68 38.58
C LEU A 49 10.13 -4.95 38.72
N LEU A 50 9.92 -5.69 37.64
CA LEU A 50 9.11 -6.91 37.67
C LEU A 50 9.74 -7.99 38.56
N ARG A 51 11.07 -8.13 38.57
CA ARG A 51 11.79 -9.05 39.46
C ARG A 51 11.63 -8.66 40.92
N GLU A 52 11.82 -7.38 41.25
CA GLU A 52 11.62 -6.86 42.60
C GLU A 52 10.18 -7.07 43.08
N LYS A 53 9.19 -6.81 42.21
CA LYS A 53 7.77 -7.06 42.51
C LYS A 53 7.49 -8.55 42.73
N ALA A 54 8.07 -9.43 41.92
CA ALA A 54 7.95 -10.87 42.09
C ALA A 54 8.58 -11.35 43.40
N GLN A 55 9.75 -10.81 43.78
CA GLN A 55 10.38 -11.10 45.06
C GLN A 55 9.52 -10.65 46.25
N LEU A 56 8.95 -9.44 46.20
CA LEU A 56 8.03 -8.95 47.23
C LEU A 56 6.78 -9.84 47.36
N ASN A 57 6.19 -10.26 46.23
CA ASN A 57 5.06 -11.18 46.22
C ASN A 57 5.44 -12.54 46.83
N ARG A 58 6.60 -13.10 46.47
CA ARG A 58 7.09 -14.36 47.06
C ARG A 58 7.29 -14.25 48.58
N LYS A 59 7.91 -13.15 49.03
CA LYS A 59 8.11 -12.86 50.45
C LYS A 59 6.78 -12.72 51.19
N SER A 60 5.78 -12.08 50.58
CA SER A 60 4.44 -11.97 51.16
C SER A 60 3.70 -13.30 51.29
N GLN A 61 4.02 -14.29 50.45
CA GLN A 61 3.45 -15.63 50.51
C GLN A 61 4.24 -16.62 51.39
N GLY A 62 5.26 -16.15 52.11
CA GLY A 62 6.04 -16.98 53.04
C GLY A 62 6.85 -18.09 52.36
N ILE A 63 7.15 -17.96 51.06
CA ILE A 63 7.98 -18.91 50.31
C ILE A 63 9.44 -18.41 50.41
N ASP A 64 10.04 -18.65 51.57
CA ASP A 64 11.45 -18.37 51.84
C ASP A 64 12.30 -19.42 51.12
N VAL A 65 12.75 -19.10 49.91
CA VAL A 65 13.90 -19.80 49.31
C VAL A 65 15.08 -18.87 49.49
N GLU A 66 15.98 -19.24 50.39
CA GLU A 66 17.29 -18.63 50.54
C GLU A 66 17.98 -18.64 49.18
N VAL A 67 18.14 -17.47 48.57
CA VAL A 67 18.94 -17.31 47.36
C VAL A 67 20.38 -17.26 47.83
N ALA A 68 20.97 -18.45 48.01
CA ALA A 68 22.40 -18.62 48.12
C ALA A 68 23.07 -18.07 46.85
N GLU A 69 24.19 -17.37 47.06
CA GLU A 69 25.14 -16.94 46.04
C GLU A 69 25.45 -18.12 45.09
N PRO A 70 25.35 -17.96 43.76
CA PRO A 70 25.53 -19.08 42.85
C PRO A 70 27.02 -19.46 42.76
N GLU A 71 27.44 -20.37 43.63
CA GLU A 71 28.57 -21.26 43.41
C GLU A 71 28.36 -22.02 42.08
N PRO A 72 29.35 -22.07 41.18
CA PRO A 72 29.19 -22.63 39.85
C PRO A 72 29.41 -24.15 39.85
N GLU A 73 28.51 -24.93 40.44
CA GLU A 73 28.60 -26.39 40.36
C GLU A 73 27.26 -27.09 40.03
N ASP A 74 27.39 -28.02 39.08
CA ASP A 74 26.53 -29.14 38.67
C ASP A 74 25.39 -28.98 37.63
N GLU A 75 25.53 -29.82 36.61
CA GLU A 75 24.89 -29.85 35.28
C GLU A 75 23.40 -30.26 35.27
N VAL A 76 22.64 -30.09 36.35
CA VAL A 76 21.25 -30.62 36.43
C VAL A 76 20.26 -29.62 37.03
N SER A 77 20.16 -28.46 36.38
CA SER A 77 18.88 -27.77 36.16
C SER A 77 19.11 -26.64 35.16
N ALA A 78 19.57 -27.00 33.96
CA ALA A 78 19.56 -26.05 32.85
C ALA A 78 18.11 -25.58 32.67
N HIS A 79 17.92 -24.25 32.63
CA HIS A 79 16.65 -23.64 32.29
C HIS A 79 16.05 -24.37 31.07
N ILE A 80 14.97 -25.12 31.28
CA ILE A 80 14.33 -25.88 30.22
C ILE A 80 13.69 -24.85 29.30
N ASN A 81 14.45 -24.45 28.30
CA ASN A 81 13.97 -23.63 27.21
C ASN A 81 12.99 -24.47 26.40
N PHE A 82 11.71 -24.44 26.78
CA PHE A 82 10.63 -25.08 26.03
C PHE A 82 10.58 -24.67 24.55
N PHE A 83 11.23 -23.55 24.21
CA PHE A 83 11.35 -23.01 22.87
C PHE A 83 12.77 -23.07 22.29
N ALA A 84 13.74 -23.73 22.96
CA ALA A 84 15.09 -23.87 22.40
C ALA A 84 15.06 -24.57 21.05
N ASP A 85 14.18 -25.56 20.89
CA ASP A 85 14.01 -26.27 19.63
C ASP A 85 13.33 -25.36 18.58
N VAL A 86 12.37 -24.53 18.97
CA VAL A 86 11.68 -23.58 18.04
C VAL A 86 12.56 -22.40 17.62
N GLU A 87 13.46 -21.94 18.49
CA GLU A 87 14.37 -20.83 18.19
C GLU A 87 15.59 -21.30 17.37
N LYS A 88 16.07 -22.51 17.62
CA LYS A 88 17.14 -23.15 16.83
C LYS A 88 16.60 -23.68 15.50
N GLU A 89 15.41 -24.26 15.49
CA GLU A 89 14.66 -24.60 14.29
C GLU A 89 13.86 -23.38 13.83
N LYS A 90 14.53 -22.49 13.11
CA LYS A 90 13.84 -21.72 12.08
C LYS A 90 13.06 -22.71 11.20
N GLN A 91 11.76 -22.83 11.44
CA GLN A 91 10.77 -23.51 10.60
C GLN A 91 10.92 -25.05 10.48
N THR A 92 10.54 -25.82 11.51
CA THR A 92 10.16 -27.24 11.30
C THR A 92 8.71 -27.46 10.90
N PHE A 93 7.86 -26.43 10.95
CA PHE A 93 6.69 -26.40 10.09
C PHE A 93 7.17 -26.00 8.70
N GLY A 94 7.29 -27.00 7.82
CA GLY A 94 7.83 -26.84 6.46
C GLY A 94 7.41 -25.50 5.87
N ALA A 95 8.40 -24.68 5.52
CA ALA A 95 8.21 -23.31 5.08
C ALA A 95 7.01 -23.23 4.13
N ASN A 96 6.05 -22.39 4.46
CA ASN A 96 4.87 -22.23 3.62
C ASN A 96 5.36 -21.79 2.24
N LYS A 97 5.28 -22.70 1.25
CA LYS A 97 5.77 -22.47 -0.11
C LYS A 97 5.19 -21.20 -0.71
N ASP A 98 3.98 -20.83 -0.29
CA ASP A 98 3.32 -19.63 -0.75
C ASP A 98 3.90 -18.37 -0.08
N TYR A 99 4.33 -18.44 1.17
CA TYR A 99 5.05 -17.35 1.82
C TYR A 99 6.41 -17.07 1.19
N GLU A 100 7.16 -18.10 0.82
CA GLU A 100 8.45 -17.93 0.13
C GLU A 100 8.28 -17.35 -1.27
N LYS A 101 7.26 -17.81 -2.01
CA LYS A 101 6.89 -17.22 -3.30
C LYS A 101 6.48 -15.76 -3.14
N ASP A 102 5.65 -15.44 -2.16
CA ASP A 102 5.21 -14.06 -1.90
C ASP A 102 6.39 -13.15 -1.56
N GLN A 103 7.34 -13.63 -0.75
CA GLN A 103 8.58 -12.91 -0.45
C GLN A 103 9.44 -12.72 -1.70
N LYS A 104 9.53 -13.73 -2.57
CA LYS A 104 10.27 -13.64 -3.82
C LYS A 104 9.62 -12.66 -4.79
N LEU A 105 8.29 -12.70 -4.95
CA LEU A 105 7.54 -11.76 -5.79
C LEU A 105 7.68 -10.32 -5.28
N LYS A 106 7.60 -10.10 -3.97
CA LYS A 106 7.84 -8.77 -3.38
C LYS A 106 9.23 -8.24 -3.69
N LYS A 107 10.26 -9.09 -3.57
CA LYS A 107 11.63 -8.71 -3.94
C LYS A 107 11.73 -8.39 -5.43
N GLU A 108 11.16 -9.23 -6.30
CA GLU A 108 11.15 -9.00 -7.75
C GLU A 108 10.39 -7.70 -8.12
N GLU A 109 9.30 -7.38 -7.43
CA GLU A 109 8.57 -6.11 -7.59
C GLU A 109 9.39 -4.91 -7.14
N GLU A 110 10.08 -5.00 -6.01
CA GLU A 110 10.99 -3.97 -5.52
C GLU A 110 12.16 -3.78 -6.48
N GLU A 111 12.78 -4.85 -6.95
CA GLU A 111 13.85 -4.83 -7.94
C GLU A 111 13.36 -4.28 -9.29
N ARG A 112 12.14 -4.65 -9.74
CA ARG A 112 11.48 -4.06 -10.92
C ARG A 112 11.23 -2.57 -10.75
N LYS A 113 10.76 -2.16 -9.56
CA LYS A 113 10.47 -0.76 -9.22
C LYS A 113 11.75 0.09 -9.16
N ILE A 114 12.83 -0.49 -8.64
CA ILE A 114 14.17 0.10 -8.62
C ILE A 114 14.82 0.07 -10.02
N GLY A 115 14.33 -0.80 -10.91
CA GLY A 115 14.82 -0.97 -12.27
C GLY A 115 15.99 -1.96 -12.41
N LEU A 116 16.30 -2.72 -11.36
CA LEU A 116 17.31 -3.78 -11.36
C LEU A 116 16.83 -5.00 -12.18
N LEU A 117 15.56 -5.36 -12.01
CA LEU A 117 14.91 -6.46 -12.74
C LEU A 117 13.98 -5.93 -13.84
N LYS A 118 14.38 -4.87 -14.54
CA LYS A 118 13.64 -4.35 -15.68
C LYS A 118 14.27 -4.86 -16.97
N PHE A 119 13.55 -5.72 -17.70
CA PHE A 119 14.07 -6.31 -18.91
C PHE A 119 13.98 -5.33 -20.10
N LEU A 120 14.99 -5.35 -20.96
CA LEU A 120 14.98 -4.57 -22.20
C LEU A 120 13.88 -5.13 -23.12
N GLY A 121 12.90 -4.30 -23.49
CA GLY A 121 11.74 -4.73 -24.27
C GLY A 121 10.55 -5.22 -23.44
N GLU A 122 10.59 -5.11 -22.11
CA GLU A 122 9.43 -5.35 -21.24
C GLU A 122 8.32 -4.32 -21.58
N GLY A 123 7.31 -4.78 -22.33
CA GLY A 123 6.26 -3.95 -22.93
C GLY A 123 6.20 -3.95 -24.47
N SER A 124 7.16 -4.61 -25.16
CA SER A 124 7.06 -4.86 -26.60
C SER A 124 6.02 -5.95 -26.90
N SER A 125 5.52 -5.97 -28.15
CA SER A 125 4.61 -7.01 -28.64
C SER A 125 5.22 -8.42 -28.55
N GLU A 126 6.55 -8.53 -28.68
CA GLU A 126 7.29 -9.78 -28.56
C GLU A 126 7.33 -10.27 -27.10
N PHE A 127 7.49 -9.36 -26.15
CA PHE A 127 7.51 -9.68 -24.72
C PHE A 127 6.11 -10.04 -24.21
N MET A 128 5.10 -9.26 -24.58
CA MET A 128 3.70 -9.52 -24.21
C MET A 128 3.06 -10.65 -25.02
N LYS A 129 3.72 -11.13 -26.09
CA LYS A 129 3.22 -12.10 -27.07
C LYS A 129 1.85 -11.72 -27.65
N GLU A 130 1.51 -10.44 -27.61
CA GLU A 130 0.28 -9.89 -28.13
C GLU A 130 0.59 -9.17 -29.43
N VAL A 131 -0.05 -9.62 -30.50
CA VAL A 131 0.03 -8.93 -31.79
C VAL A 131 -0.82 -7.67 -31.68
N PRO A 132 -0.23 -6.47 -31.84
CA PRO A 132 -0.98 -5.24 -31.71
C PRO A 132 -2.07 -5.14 -32.78
N TRP A 133 -3.14 -4.42 -32.48
CA TRP A 133 -4.35 -4.35 -33.33
C TRP A 133 -4.07 -3.96 -34.79
N TYR A 134 -3.01 -3.18 -35.06
CA TYR A 134 -2.63 -2.75 -36.41
C TYR A 134 -1.94 -3.84 -37.23
N GLN A 135 -1.44 -4.90 -36.59
CA GLN A 135 -0.83 -6.05 -37.25
C GLN A 135 -1.82 -7.22 -37.36
N GLN A 136 -2.95 -7.18 -36.64
CA GLN A 136 -4.03 -8.16 -36.79
C GLN A 136 -4.90 -7.82 -38.01
N PRO A 137 -5.09 -8.74 -38.97
CA PRO A 137 -6.05 -8.52 -40.06
C PRO A 137 -7.48 -8.46 -39.50
N PRO A 138 -8.37 -7.62 -40.06
CA PRO A 138 -9.74 -7.51 -39.58
C PRO A 138 -10.45 -8.87 -39.65
N LYS A 139 -11.15 -9.24 -38.56
CA LYS A 139 -11.90 -10.50 -38.47
C LYS A 139 -12.97 -10.53 -39.58
N ARG A 140 -12.70 -11.28 -40.65
CA ARG A 140 -13.67 -11.52 -41.71
C ARG A 140 -14.77 -12.42 -41.13
N PHE A 141 -15.98 -11.90 -41.00
CA PHE A 141 -17.15 -12.72 -40.71
C PHE A 141 -17.30 -13.73 -41.85
N LYS A 142 -17.13 -15.01 -41.55
CA LYS A 142 -17.37 -16.09 -42.52
C LYS A 142 -18.87 -16.12 -42.79
N ILE A 143 -19.30 -15.57 -43.92
CA ILE A 143 -20.64 -15.77 -44.44
C ILE A 143 -20.68 -17.23 -44.89
N SER A 144 -21.41 -18.07 -44.16
CA SER A 144 -21.73 -19.43 -44.61
C SER A 144 -22.51 -19.37 -45.92
N PRO A 145 -22.18 -20.17 -46.95
CA PRO A 145 -22.82 -20.05 -48.25
C PRO A 145 -24.28 -20.50 -48.15
N ALA A 146 -25.20 -19.54 -48.12
CA ALA A 146 -26.62 -19.78 -48.27
C ALA A 146 -26.93 -19.89 -49.78
N LYS A 147 -27.23 -21.13 -50.19
CA LYS A 147 -28.16 -21.57 -51.24
C LYS A 147 -28.52 -20.57 -52.35
N GLU A 148 -28.13 -20.94 -53.57
CA GLU A 148 -28.44 -20.30 -54.85
C GLU A 148 -29.94 -19.96 -55.01
N LEU A 149 -30.25 -18.69 -55.34
CA LEU A 149 -31.50 -18.29 -55.95
C LEU A 149 -31.24 -17.24 -57.05
N SER A 150 -31.65 -17.64 -58.26
CA SER A 150 -31.92 -16.95 -59.52
C SER A 150 -31.79 -15.42 -59.62
N ALA A 151 -31.17 -15.01 -60.73
CA ALA A 151 -31.10 -13.66 -61.28
C ALA A 151 -32.47 -13.01 -61.54
N ALA A 152 -32.60 -11.71 -61.23
CA ALA A 152 -33.37 -10.73 -62.02
C ALA A 152 -33.08 -9.27 -61.61
N SER A 153 -32.75 -8.45 -62.62
CA SER A 153 -33.13 -7.04 -62.80
C SER A 153 -32.38 -5.88 -62.12
N MET A 154 -31.63 -5.18 -62.99
CA MET A 154 -31.47 -3.71 -63.15
C MET A 154 -30.36 -2.92 -62.42
N PRO A 155 -29.76 -1.90 -63.10
CA PRO A 155 -28.48 -1.29 -62.74
C PRO A 155 -28.62 0.20 -62.27
N PRO A 156 -27.52 0.94 -62.10
CA PRO A 156 -27.15 1.63 -60.85
C PRO A 156 -27.79 3.02 -60.67
N THR A 157 -28.07 3.42 -59.42
CA THR A 157 -28.43 4.82 -59.12
C THR A 157 -27.62 5.40 -57.95
N LYS A 158 -26.77 6.36 -58.34
CA LYS A 158 -26.54 7.70 -57.76
C LYS A 158 -26.42 7.81 -56.23
N TYR A 159 -25.17 8.09 -55.83
CA TYR A 159 -24.75 8.92 -54.70
C TYR A 159 -25.65 8.91 -53.46
N GLY A 160 -25.12 8.21 -52.44
CA GLY A 160 -25.72 7.93 -51.15
C GLY A 160 -26.34 9.12 -50.44
N ASP A 161 -27.60 8.94 -50.05
CA ASP A 161 -28.22 9.66 -48.96
C ASP A 161 -28.41 8.71 -47.76
N LYS A 162 -27.88 9.16 -46.62
CA LYS A 162 -28.22 8.86 -45.22
C LYS A 162 -28.75 7.46 -44.88
N ARG A 163 -28.05 6.79 -43.95
CA ARG A 163 -28.62 6.03 -42.82
C ARG A 163 -27.49 5.61 -41.86
N LEU A 164 -27.40 6.28 -40.71
CA LEU A 164 -27.87 5.83 -39.38
C LEU A 164 -27.00 4.74 -38.74
N GLY A 165 -26.38 5.11 -37.61
CA GLY A 165 -26.17 4.20 -36.49
C GLY A 165 -24.75 3.70 -36.27
N THR A 166 -23.87 4.54 -35.71
CA THR A 166 -22.70 4.06 -34.96
C THR A 166 -23.19 3.34 -33.70
N VAL A 167 -23.45 2.04 -33.79
CA VAL A 167 -23.64 1.19 -32.60
C VAL A 167 -22.25 0.91 -32.04
N GLN A 168 -21.78 1.80 -31.16
CA GLN A 168 -20.69 1.51 -30.25
C GLN A 168 -21.17 0.53 -29.18
N LYS A 169 -21.00 -0.75 -29.46
CA LYS A 169 -20.95 -1.87 -28.51
C LYS A 169 -19.57 -2.47 -28.79
N GLN A 170 -18.61 -2.66 -27.89
CA GLN A 170 -18.64 -2.91 -26.45
C GLN A 170 -17.23 -2.58 -25.92
N ASP A 171 -17.10 -1.65 -24.96
CA ASP A 171 -15.95 -1.53 -24.01
C ASP A 171 -16.39 -0.84 -22.70
N ARG A 172 -17.69 -0.59 -22.53
CA ARG A 172 -18.25 0.13 -21.37
C ARG A 172 -18.50 -0.76 -20.15
N SER A 173 -18.45 -2.08 -20.26
CA SER A 173 -18.74 -2.98 -19.14
C SER A 173 -17.57 -3.07 -18.15
N GLU A 174 -16.35 -3.20 -18.65
CA GLU A 174 -15.15 -3.32 -17.81
C GLU A 174 -14.85 -2.01 -17.08
N THR A 175 -14.84 -0.90 -17.81
CA THR A 175 -14.67 0.44 -17.23
C THR A 175 -15.80 0.85 -16.28
N ASN A 176 -16.99 0.24 -16.34
CA ASN A 176 -18.09 0.49 -15.41
C ASN A 176 -17.98 -0.38 -14.14
N ILE A 177 -17.62 -1.66 -14.28
CA ILE A 177 -17.37 -2.55 -13.13
C ILE A 177 -16.18 -2.05 -12.31
N GLU A 178 -15.12 -1.59 -12.97
CA GLU A 178 -13.94 -1.02 -12.31
C GLU A 178 -14.27 0.27 -11.54
N LYS A 179 -15.12 1.14 -12.11
CA LYS A 179 -15.63 2.32 -11.41
C LYS A 179 -16.42 1.94 -10.15
N LEU A 180 -17.28 0.93 -10.25
CA LEU A 180 -18.04 0.43 -9.11
C LEU A 180 -17.13 -0.21 -8.04
N ARG A 181 -16.08 -0.92 -8.44
CA ARG A 181 -15.05 -1.47 -7.52
C ARG A 181 -14.26 -0.36 -6.84
N PHE A 182 -13.86 0.67 -7.57
CA PHE A 182 -13.15 1.82 -7.03
C PHE A 182 -14.03 2.59 -6.04
N GLU A 183 -15.29 2.81 -6.38
CA GLU A 183 -16.26 3.47 -5.50
C GLU A 183 -16.52 2.64 -4.23
N ARG A 184 -16.66 1.31 -4.38
CA ARG A 184 -16.79 0.38 -3.24
C ARG A 184 -15.58 0.45 -2.32
N LEU A 185 -14.36 0.35 -2.85
CA LEU A 185 -13.12 0.46 -2.07
C LEU A 185 -13.00 1.80 -1.35
N LYS A 186 -13.44 2.89 -1.98
CA LYS A 186 -13.45 4.22 -1.38
C LYS A 186 -14.44 4.31 -0.21
N ARG A 187 -15.61 3.67 -0.33
CA ARG A 187 -16.62 3.57 0.73
C ARG A 187 -16.11 2.72 1.90
N GLU A 188 -15.58 1.53 1.60
CA GLU A 188 -14.99 0.63 2.61
C GLU A 188 -13.83 1.30 3.37
N LYS A 189 -12.95 2.06 2.68
CA LYS A 189 -11.89 2.85 3.35
C LYS A 189 -12.45 3.93 4.27
N ALA A 190 -13.47 4.66 3.84
CA ALA A 190 -14.07 5.70 4.67
C ALA A 190 -14.74 5.13 5.93
N GLU A 191 -15.43 3.99 5.80
CA GLU A 191 -16.03 3.27 6.92
C GLU A 191 -14.97 2.66 7.83
N SER A 192 -13.89 2.11 7.28
CA SER A 192 -12.74 1.59 8.02
C SER A 192 -12.05 2.69 8.83
N LEU A 193 -11.81 3.87 8.25
CA LEU A 193 -11.27 5.02 8.99
C LEU A 193 -12.19 5.46 10.13
N LYS A 194 -13.51 5.48 9.88
CA LYS A 194 -14.50 5.81 10.91
C LYS A 194 -14.50 4.78 12.04
N ALA A 195 -14.41 3.49 11.72
CA ALA A 195 -14.30 2.42 12.69
C ALA A 195 -12.98 2.49 13.47
N GLU A 196 -11.86 2.79 12.81
CA GLU A 196 -10.56 2.98 13.47
C GLU A 196 -10.59 4.14 14.46
N LEU A 197 -11.17 5.28 14.08
CA LEU A 197 -11.34 6.42 14.99
C LEU A 197 -12.17 6.06 16.22
N LEU A 198 -13.26 5.31 16.04
CA LEU A 198 -14.10 4.83 17.12
C LEU A 198 -13.34 3.85 18.03
N LEU A 199 -12.58 2.91 17.46
CA LEU A 199 -11.74 1.99 18.21
C LEU A 199 -10.66 2.74 19.00
N ARG A 200 -10.01 3.74 18.41
CA ARG A 200 -9.05 4.61 19.12
C ARG A 200 -9.69 5.33 20.30
N GLN A 201 -10.92 5.82 20.13
CA GLN A 201 -11.70 6.45 21.20
C GLN A 201 -12.03 5.47 22.33
N ILE A 202 -12.40 4.23 22.01
CA ILE A 202 -12.67 3.18 23.01
C ILE A 202 -11.39 2.75 23.72
N HIS A 203 -10.28 2.63 23.00
CA HIS A 203 -8.99 2.23 23.54
C HIS A 203 -8.26 3.36 24.29
N GLY A 204 -8.85 4.56 24.40
CA GLY A 204 -8.27 5.67 25.15
C GLY A 204 -6.99 6.26 24.53
N ILE A 205 -6.76 6.02 23.23
CA ILE A 205 -5.58 6.52 22.52
C ILE A 205 -5.87 7.97 22.10
N PRO A 206 -5.10 8.96 22.57
CA PRO A 206 -5.36 10.36 22.26
C PRO A 206 -5.23 10.62 20.76
N LEU A 207 -6.24 11.27 20.18
CA LEU A 207 -6.21 11.77 18.81
C LEU A 207 -5.16 12.88 18.74
N VAL A 208 -4.01 12.59 18.14
CA VAL A 208 -3.04 13.62 17.76
C VAL A 208 -3.71 14.50 16.72
N LYS A 209 -4.15 15.69 17.12
CA LYS A 209 -4.59 16.74 16.23
C LYS A 209 -3.35 17.27 15.52
N ASN A 210 -3.02 16.69 14.37
CA ASN A 210 -2.10 17.33 13.45
C ASN A 210 -2.89 18.46 12.79
N ASP A 211 -2.76 19.66 13.34
CA ASP A 211 -3.23 20.90 12.76
C ASP A 211 -2.36 21.24 11.54
N GLU A 212 -2.57 20.53 10.43
CA GLU A 212 -2.06 20.98 9.14
C GLU A 212 -3.05 21.99 8.54
N HIS A 213 -2.67 23.26 8.70
CA HIS A 213 -3.16 24.39 7.93
C HIS A 213 -3.09 24.10 6.42
N LEU A 214 -4.21 23.73 5.82
CA LEU A 214 -4.40 23.73 4.36
C LEU A 214 -5.71 24.45 4.01
N ASP A 215 -5.53 25.69 3.56
CA ASP A 215 -6.41 26.52 2.74
C ASP A 215 -7.92 26.50 3.06
N SER A 216 -8.28 27.42 3.96
CA SER A 216 -9.63 27.96 4.06
C SER A 216 -9.95 28.84 2.85
N GLN A 217 -10.16 28.25 1.68
CA GLN A 217 -11.03 28.86 0.69
C GLN A 217 -12.46 28.42 1.01
N SER A 218 -13.26 29.39 1.47
CA SER A 218 -14.68 29.29 1.75
C SER A 218 -15.44 28.69 0.56
N LYS A 219 -15.58 27.37 0.55
CA LYS A 219 -16.66 26.73 -0.21
C LYS A 219 -17.93 27.04 0.56
N GLU A 220 -18.60 28.12 0.16
CA GLU A 220 -19.99 28.34 0.53
C GLU A 220 -20.73 27.01 0.32
N LYS A 221 -21.38 26.52 1.37
CA LYS A 221 -22.19 25.31 1.30
C LYS A 221 -23.33 25.61 0.32
N THR A 222 -23.16 25.25 -0.95
CA THR A 222 -24.25 25.33 -1.93
C THR A 222 -25.30 24.32 -1.52
N TYR A 223 -26.31 24.77 -0.77
CA TYR A 223 -27.40 23.91 -0.35
C TYR A 223 -28.21 23.52 -1.59
N LYS A 224 -28.22 22.22 -1.92
CA LYS A 224 -29.07 21.72 -3.02
C LYS A 224 -30.53 21.76 -2.57
N GLN A 225 -31.33 22.57 -3.24
CA GLN A 225 -32.77 22.64 -3.01
C GLN A 225 -33.40 21.25 -3.17
N LYS A 226 -34.23 20.84 -2.20
CA LYS A 226 -34.89 19.52 -2.20
C LYS A 226 -36.06 19.44 -3.20
N TYR A 227 -36.64 20.59 -3.56
CA TYR A 227 -37.83 20.68 -4.39
C TYR A 227 -37.67 21.73 -5.49
N ASN A 228 -38.38 21.52 -6.62
CA ASN A 228 -38.44 22.50 -7.71
C ASN A 228 -39.19 23.76 -7.25
N SER A 229 -38.52 24.91 -7.33
CA SER A 229 -39.03 26.22 -6.88
C SER A 229 -40.35 26.67 -7.51
N GLN A 230 -40.73 26.13 -8.68
CA GLN A 230 -42.01 26.46 -9.33
C GLN A 230 -43.22 25.83 -8.64
N PHE A 231 -43.04 24.69 -7.98
CA PHE A 231 -44.15 23.90 -7.43
C PHE A 231 -44.27 24.02 -5.91
N ASN A 232 -43.19 24.38 -5.21
CA ASN A 232 -43.24 24.60 -3.76
C ASN A 232 -42.20 25.65 -3.30
N PRO A 233 -42.53 26.96 -3.43
CA PRO A 233 -41.58 28.03 -3.19
C PRO A 233 -41.20 28.20 -1.72
N ASP A 234 -42.08 27.85 -0.79
CA ASP A 234 -41.86 27.99 0.65
C ASP A 234 -40.84 26.96 1.15
N LEU A 235 -40.96 25.70 0.69
CA LEU A 235 -39.99 24.64 1.02
C LEU A 235 -38.63 24.85 0.33
N ALA A 236 -38.61 25.47 -0.86
CA ALA A 236 -37.37 25.75 -1.59
C ALA A 236 -36.49 26.81 -0.93
N LYS A 237 -37.06 27.63 -0.02
CA LYS A 237 -36.37 28.75 0.66
C LYS A 237 -35.90 28.45 2.09
N GLN A 238 -36.20 27.27 2.65
CA GLN A 238 -35.95 26.93 4.06
C GLN A 238 -34.48 26.88 4.51
N ASN A 239 -33.51 27.06 3.59
CA ASN A 239 -32.09 26.85 3.89
C ASN A 239 -31.26 28.13 3.71
N ARG A 240 -31.92 29.29 3.80
CA ARG A 240 -31.31 30.63 3.81
C ARG A 240 -31.45 31.24 5.21
N THR A 241 -30.70 30.73 6.17
CA THR A 241 -30.49 31.34 7.50
C THR A 241 -29.06 31.08 7.92
#